data_AF-A0A2W0AQI6-F1
#
_entry.id   AF-A0A2W0AQI6-F1
#
_cell.length_a   1.000
_cell.length_b   1.000
_cell.length_c   1.000
_cell.angle_alpha   90.00
_cell.angle_beta   90.00
_cell.angle_gamma   90.00
#
_symmetry.space_group_name_H-M   'P 1'
#
loop_
_entity.id
_entity.type
_entity.pdbx_description
1 polymer ?
#
loop_
_entity_poly.entity_id
_entity_poly.type
_entity_poly.pdbx_seq_one_letter_code
_entity_poly.pdbx_strand_id
1 'polypeptide(L)'
;MLGAASRYATRSLSSPSSEESRKQLDFLVNLAIKEGVAGWAVFPTSDDTVMLIARHHALLSEFYRLTTPHWKVLRWGCDKRLLYRLAEDLRVDRPWTFCPRNRDELGALECP
;
A
#
# COMPACT_ATOMS: atom_id res chain seq x y z
N MET A 1 11.92 11.90 -5.75
CA MET A 1 10.49 12.01 -6.14
C MET A 1 10.32 13.23 -7.04
N LEU A 2 9.70 13.09 -8.22
CA LEU A 2 9.50 14.24 -9.14
C LEU A 2 8.55 15.30 -8.57
N GLY A 3 7.54 14.91 -7.79
CA GLY A 3 6.59 15.86 -7.18
C GLY A 3 7.24 16.87 -6.24
N ALA A 4 8.30 16.49 -5.54
CA ALA A 4 9.06 17.38 -4.64
C ALA A 4 9.85 18.48 -5.38
N ALA A 5 10.13 18.31 -6.67
CA ALA A 5 10.82 19.30 -7.49
C ALA A 5 9.85 20.25 -8.21
N SER A 6 8.54 20.10 -8.00
CA SER A 6 7.52 20.96 -8.59
C SER A 6 7.58 22.37 -8.02
N ARG A 7 7.39 23.39 -8.87
CA ARG A 7 7.26 24.79 -8.44
C ARG A 7 6.06 25.03 -7.50
N TYR A 8 5.10 24.11 -7.49
CA TYR A 8 3.93 24.16 -6.60
C TYR A 8 4.17 23.46 -5.26
N ALA A 9 5.29 22.75 -5.09
CA ALA A 9 5.63 22.13 -3.81
C ALA A 9 6.21 23.20 -2.88
N THR A 10 5.47 23.53 -1.82
CA THR A 10 5.91 24.54 -0.84
C THR A 10 6.95 23.98 0.15
N ARG A 11 6.87 22.67 0.45
CA ARG A 11 7.78 21.98 1.36
C ARG A 11 8.05 20.56 0.87
N SER A 12 9.27 20.08 1.09
CA SER A 12 9.68 18.70 0.88
C SER A 12 10.46 18.21 2.08
N LEU A 13 10.21 16.98 2.50
CA LEU A 13 10.86 16.35 3.64
C LEU A 13 11.39 14.98 3.21
N SER A 14 12.52 14.58 3.79
CA SER A 14 13.04 13.22 3.58
C SER A 14 12.25 12.24 4.46
N SER A 15 11.62 11.26 3.82
CA SER A 15 10.96 10.15 4.51
C SER A 15 11.96 9.00 4.72
N PRO A 16 11.81 8.21 5.80
CA PRO A 16 12.47 6.91 5.92
C PRO A 16 12.15 5.98 4.75
N SER A 17 13.00 4.96 4.54
CA SER A 17 12.81 3.93 3.51
C SER A 17 11.53 3.13 3.74
N SER A 18 10.90 2.63 2.66
CA SER A 18 9.65 1.84 2.75
C SER A 18 9.84 0.48 3.41
N GLU A 19 11.06 -0.06 3.39
CA GLU A 19 11.43 -1.30 4.08
C GLU A 19 11.33 -1.18 5.62
N GLU A 20 11.41 0.05 6.14
CA GLU A 20 11.38 0.32 7.58
C GLU A 20 9.98 0.77 8.04
N SER A 21 8.98 -0.10 7.81
CA SER A 21 7.55 0.25 7.99
C SER A 21 7.22 0.95 9.32
N ARG A 22 7.85 0.54 10.43
CA ARG A 22 7.65 1.18 11.74
C ARG A 22 8.20 2.61 11.78
N LYS A 23 9.41 2.84 11.26
CA LYS A 23 9.99 4.19 11.19
C LYS A 23 9.17 5.11 10.28
N GLN A 24 8.64 4.57 9.18
CA GLN A 24 7.80 5.33 8.27
C GLN A 24 6.45 5.69 8.92
N LEU A 25 5.86 4.78 9.70
CA LEU A 25 4.66 5.06 10.49
C LEU A 25 4.92 6.15 11.54
N ASP A 26 6.00 6.01 12.32
CA ASP A 26 6.39 6.99 13.33
C ASP A 26 6.68 8.36 12.71
N PHE A 27 7.30 8.39 11.53
CA PHE A 27 7.51 9.61 10.76
C PHE A 27 6.18 10.31 10.43
N LEU A 28 5.20 9.59 9.91
CA LEU A 28 3.88 10.15 9.58
C LEU A 28 3.16 10.69 10.82
N VAL A 29 3.16 9.94 11.93
CA VAL A 29 2.53 10.42 13.18
C VAL A 29 3.22 11.69 13.70
N ASN A 30 4.56 11.69 13.74
CA ASN A 30 5.33 12.86 14.16
C ASN A 30 5.11 14.06 13.24
N LEU A 31 4.97 13.82 11.93
CA LEU A 31 4.72 14.85 10.95
C LEU A 31 3.39 15.57 11.24
N ALA A 32 2.31 14.82 11.51
CA ALA A 32 1.02 15.41 11.86
C ALA A 32 1.10 16.30 13.12
N ILE A 33 1.80 15.82 14.15
CA ILE A 33 1.89 16.49 15.45
C ILE A 33 2.78 17.74 15.39
N LYS A 34 3.94 17.65 14.72
CA LYS A 34 4.98 18.69 14.78
C LYS A 34 4.86 19.74 13.67
N GLU A 35 4.35 19.35 12.50
CA GLU A 35 4.38 20.21 11.31
C GLU A 35 3.02 20.83 10.97
N GLY A 36 2.02 20.68 11.84
CA GLY A 36 0.71 21.31 11.66
C GLY A 36 -0.10 20.79 10.47
N VAL A 37 0.20 19.57 10.01
CA VAL A 37 -0.50 18.92 8.88
C VAL A 37 -1.60 17.95 9.33
N ALA A 38 -1.99 17.98 10.60
CA ALA A 38 -3.11 17.22 11.10
C ALA A 38 -4.40 17.56 10.32
N GLY A 39 -5.18 16.54 9.96
CA GLY A 39 -6.40 16.64 9.16
C GLY A 39 -6.17 16.80 7.65
N TRP A 40 -4.92 16.85 7.18
CA TRP A 40 -4.62 16.91 5.75
C TRP A 40 -4.96 15.60 5.04
N ALA A 41 -5.24 15.70 3.74
CA ALA A 41 -5.43 14.53 2.90
C ALA A 41 -4.08 13.91 2.51
N VAL A 42 -3.95 12.59 2.69
CA VAL A 42 -2.73 11.85 2.34
C VAL A 42 -2.94 11.12 1.02
N PHE A 43 -2.05 11.37 0.06
CA PHE A 43 -2.03 10.72 -1.25
C PHE A 43 -0.76 9.86 -1.38
N PRO A 44 -0.81 8.56 -1.07
CA PRO A 44 0.31 7.66 -1.33
C PRO A 44 0.53 7.49 -2.83
N THR A 45 1.80 7.48 -3.25
CA THR A 45 2.19 7.37 -4.67
C THR A 45 2.96 6.09 -5.00
N SER A 46 3.11 5.18 -4.04
CA SER A 46 3.74 3.88 -4.23
C SER A 46 2.97 2.79 -3.51
N ASP A 47 2.97 1.58 -4.08
CA ASP A 47 2.25 0.43 -3.53
C ASP A 47 2.63 0.16 -2.07
N ASP A 48 3.92 0.24 -1.73
CA ASP A 48 4.39 0.09 -0.34
C ASP A 48 3.72 1.06 0.62
N THR A 49 3.62 2.33 0.22
CA THR A 49 3.04 3.38 1.07
C THR A 49 1.53 3.21 1.16
N VAL A 50 0.86 2.82 0.06
CA VAL A 50 -0.57 2.47 0.07
C VAL A 50 -0.81 1.32 1.06
N MET A 51 0.00 0.25 1.00
CA MET A 51 -0.12 -0.90 1.89
C MET A 51 0.15 -0.53 3.36
N LEU A 52 1.19 0.26 3.64
CA LEU A 52 1.49 0.76 4.98
C LEU A 52 0.29 1.50 5.57
N ILE A 53 -0.24 2.49 4.83
CA ILE A 53 -1.37 3.29 5.27
C ILE A 53 -2.60 2.41 5.49
N ALA A 54 -2.91 1.50 4.57
CA ALA A 54 -4.07 0.63 4.69
C ALA A 54 -3.99 -0.33 5.89
N ARG A 55 -2.79 -0.84 6.21
CA ARG A 55 -2.55 -1.72 7.37
C ARG A 55 -2.63 -0.96 8.70
N HIS A 56 -2.21 0.30 8.71
CA HIS A 56 -2.25 1.18 9.88
C HIS A 56 -3.38 2.22 9.82
N HIS A 57 -4.44 1.92 9.06
CA HIS A 57 -5.49 2.88 8.73
C HIS A 57 -6.16 3.45 9.97
N ALA A 58 -6.50 2.60 10.95
CA ALA A 58 -7.19 3.05 12.17
C ALA A 58 -6.39 4.16 12.88
N LEU A 59 -5.12 3.90 13.16
CA LEU A 59 -4.23 4.87 13.80
C LEU A 59 -4.03 6.13 12.96
N LEU A 60 -3.69 5.98 11.68
CA LEU A 60 -3.40 7.13 10.82
C LEU A 60 -4.63 7.99 10.53
N SER A 61 -5.84 7.41 10.59
CA SER A 61 -7.09 8.15 10.41
C SER A 61 -7.43 9.09 11.57
N GLU A 62 -6.78 8.93 12.72
CA GLU A 62 -6.88 9.88 13.84
C GLU A 62 -6.14 11.19 13.53
N PHE A 63 -5.12 11.13 12.67
CA PHE A 63 -4.27 12.28 12.33
C PHE A 63 -4.54 12.86 10.94
N TYR A 64 -5.07 12.06 10.01
CA TYR A 64 -5.15 12.40 8.59
C TYR A 64 -6.49 12.02 7.96
N ARG A 65 -6.83 12.70 6.85
CA ARG A 65 -7.88 12.26 5.93
C ARG A 65 -7.26 11.26 4.95
N LEU A 66 -7.51 9.98 5.17
CA LEU A 66 -6.93 8.92 4.34
C LEU A 66 -7.73 8.73 3.05
N THR A 67 -7.03 8.72 1.92
CA THR A 67 -7.61 8.40 0.59
C THR A 67 -7.54 6.91 0.27
N THR A 68 -6.86 6.14 1.11
CA THR A 68 -6.69 4.69 0.98
C THR A 68 -7.67 3.98 1.91
N PRO A 69 -8.38 2.94 1.46
CA PRO A 69 -9.28 2.18 2.33
C PRO A 69 -8.50 1.28 3.30
N HIS A 70 -9.18 0.79 4.34
CA HIS A 70 -8.61 -0.18 5.27
C HIS A 70 -8.13 -1.45 4.54
N TRP A 71 -7.07 -2.09 5.05
CA TRP A 71 -6.47 -3.30 4.47
C TRP A 71 -7.46 -4.40 4.10
N LYS A 72 -8.56 -4.57 4.86
CA LYS A 72 -9.59 -5.57 4.59
C LYS A 72 -10.24 -5.42 3.20
N VAL A 73 -10.30 -4.20 2.67
CA VAL A 73 -10.80 -3.89 1.32
C VAL A 73 -9.63 -3.91 0.34
N LEU A 74 -8.55 -3.20 0.66
CA LEU A 74 -7.41 -3.01 -0.25
C LEU A 74 -6.74 -4.33 -0.65
N ARG A 75 -6.69 -5.32 0.26
CA ARG A 75 -6.03 -6.62 0.02
C ARG A 75 -6.45 -7.31 -1.28
N TRP A 76 -7.68 -7.10 -1.72
CA TRP A 76 -8.19 -7.70 -2.95
C TRP A 76 -7.61 -7.07 -4.21
N GLY A 77 -7.19 -5.80 -4.17
CA GLY A 77 -6.50 -5.14 -5.27
C GLY A 77 -4.98 -5.35 -5.25
N CYS A 78 -4.38 -5.45 -4.07
CA CYS A 78 -2.92 -5.58 -3.94
C CYS A 78 -2.41 -7.03 -4.02
N ASP A 79 -3.14 -8.01 -3.46
CA ASP A 79 -2.71 -9.41 -3.47
C ASP A 79 -3.32 -10.16 -4.65
N LYS A 80 -2.50 -10.43 -5.68
CA LYS A 80 -2.93 -11.13 -6.90
C LYS A 80 -3.52 -12.52 -6.62
N ARG A 81 -3.05 -13.24 -5.59
CA ARG A 81 -3.65 -14.55 -5.23
C ARG A 81 -5.09 -14.38 -4.79
N LEU A 82 -5.36 -13.38 -3.95
CA LEU A 82 -6.70 -13.09 -3.49
C LEU A 82 -7.57 -12.55 -4.62
N LEU A 83 -7.02 -11.65 -5.44
CA LEU A 83 -7.72 -11.08 -6.60
C LEU A 83 -8.21 -12.17 -7.56
N TYR A 84 -7.32 -13.10 -7.93
CA TYR A 84 -7.66 -14.15 -8.89
C TYR A 84 -8.56 -15.22 -8.31
N ARG A 85 -8.44 -15.53 -7.01
CA ARG A 85 -9.42 -16.37 -6.33
C ARG A 85 -10.80 -15.74 -6.35
N LEU A 86 -10.89 -14.44 -6.06
CA LEU A 86 -12.17 -13.71 -6.10
C LEU A 86 -12.74 -13.68 -7.53
N ALA A 87 -11.91 -13.49 -8.54
CA ALA A 87 -12.34 -13.53 -9.94
C ALA A 87 -12.94 -14.91 -10.29
N GLU A 88 -12.31 -16.00 -9.83
CA GLU A 88 -12.82 -17.36 -10.01
C GLU A 88 -14.16 -17.58 -9.30
N ASP A 89 -14.27 -17.16 -8.03
CA ASP A 89 -15.52 -17.25 -7.25
C ASP A 89 -16.67 -16.47 -7.93
N LEU A 90 -16.36 -15.33 -8.54
CA LEU A 90 -17.32 -14.47 -9.25
C LEU A 90 -17.51 -14.82 -10.74
N ARG A 91 -16.80 -15.84 -11.24
CA ARG A 91 -16.80 -16.23 -12.67
C ARG A 91 -16.42 -15.10 -13.63
N VAL A 92 -15.44 -14.28 -13.23
CA VAL A 92 -14.79 -13.28 -14.07
C VAL A 92 -13.53 -13.89 -14.67
N ASP A 93 -13.33 -13.67 -15.98
CA ASP A 93 -12.14 -14.16 -16.67
C ASP A 93 -10.85 -13.67 -16.01
N ARG A 94 -9.89 -14.58 -15.88
CA ARG A 94 -8.58 -14.31 -15.29
C ARG A 94 -7.47 -14.95 -16.13
N PRO A 95 -6.25 -14.38 -16.11
CA PRO A 95 -5.11 -15.08 -16.69
C PRO A 95 -4.87 -16.42 -15.98
N TRP A 96 -4.29 -17.38 -16.69
CA TRP A 96 -3.73 -18.55 -16.05
C TRP A 96 -2.68 -18.08 -15.04
N THR A 97 -2.79 -18.54 -13.80
CA THR A 97 -1.89 -18.13 -12.72
C THR A 97 -1.75 -19.27 -11.75
N PHE A 98 -0.51 -19.60 -11.42
CA PHE A 98 -0.14 -20.55 -10.39
C PHE A 98 0.70 -19.83 -9.33
N CYS A 99 0.44 -20.11 -8.05
CA CYS A 99 1.12 -19.47 -6.94
C CYS A 99 1.78 -20.53 -6.05
N PRO A 100 2.97 -21.02 -6.46
CA PRO A 100 3.67 -22.09 -5.75
C PRO A 100 4.00 -21.67 -4.32
N ARG A 101 3.89 -22.60 -3.38
CA ARG A 101 4.22 -22.38 -1.97
C ARG A 101 5.67 -22.72 -1.66
N ASN A 102 6.30 -23.52 -2.50
CA ASN A 102 7.68 -23.98 -2.36
C ASN A 102 8.28 -24.28 -3.73
N ARG A 103 9.57 -24.62 -3.76
CA ARG A 103 10.30 -24.89 -5.00
C ARG A 103 9.86 -26.18 -5.69
N ASP A 104 9.43 -27.18 -4.93
CA ASP A 104 9.03 -28.48 -5.48
C ASP A 104 7.72 -28.36 -6.29
N GLU A 105 6.74 -27.62 -5.76
CA GLU A 105 5.50 -27.30 -6.50
C GLU A 105 5.77 -26.53 -7.79
N LEU A 106 6.77 -25.65 -7.80
CA LEU A 106 7.17 -24.93 -9.01
C LEU A 106 7.84 -25.88 -10.01
N GLY A 107 8.67 -26.82 -9.54
CA GLY A 107 9.35 -27.79 -10.40
C GLY A 107 8.42 -28.82 -11.05
N ALA A 108 7.28 -29.12 -10.41
CA ALA A 108 6.25 -30.01 -10.92
C ALA A 108 5.18 -29.30 -11.78
N LEU A 109 5.31 -27.98 -11.97
CA LEU A 109 4.29 -27.20 -12.67
C LEU A 109 4.38 -27.40 -14.18
N GLU A 110 3.30 -27.88 -14.78
CA GLU A 110 3.10 -27.86 -16.23
C GLU A 110 2.31 -26.60 -16.61
N CYS A 111 2.92 -25.76 -17.45
CA CYS A 111 2.26 -24.57 -17.99
C CYS A 111 1.41 -24.96 -19.21
N PRO A 112 0.22 -24.37 -19.38
CA PRO A 112 -0.61 -24.57 -20.57
C PRO A 112 0.00 -23.97 -21.84
#